data_AF-A0A377U198-F1
#
_entry.id   AF-A0A377U198-F1
#
_cell.length_a   1.000
_cell.length_b   1.000
_cell.length_c   1.000
_cell.angle_alpha   90.00
_cell.angle_beta   90.00
_cell.angle_gamma   90.00
#
_symmetry.space_group_name_H-M   'P 1'
#
loop_
_entity.id
_entity.type
_entity.pdbx_description
1 polymer ?
#
loop_
_entity_poly.entity_id
_entity_poly.type
_entity_poly.pdbx_seq_one_letter_code
_entity_poly.pdbx_strand_id
1 'polypeptide(L)'
;MLFNALAALGHRGIKTTATFGRAGLMLFNAVVGKPEFRKHAPLLVRQLYNVGVLSMLIIIVSGLFIGMVLGLQGYLVLTTYSAETSLGMLVALSLLRELGPVVAALLFAGRAGSALTAEIGLMRATEQLSSMEMMAVDPLRRVISPRFWAGVISLPLLTIIFVAVGIWAVRWWG
;
A
#
# COMPACT_ATOMS: atom_id res chain seq x y z
N MET A 1 19.52 -9.72 38.59
CA MET A 1 19.34 -8.77 37.45
C MET A 1 19.45 -9.47 36.09
N LEU A 2 20.53 -10.22 35.82
CA LEU A 2 20.73 -10.96 34.56
C LEU A 2 19.60 -11.95 34.20
N PHE A 3 19.12 -12.75 35.18
CA PHE A 3 18.00 -13.69 34.96
C PHE A 3 16.67 -13.01 34.62
N ASN A 4 16.34 -11.87 35.23
CA ASN A 4 15.11 -11.14 34.93
C ASN A 4 15.16 -10.48 33.55
N ALA A 5 16.34 -10.02 33.12
CA ALA A 5 16.55 -9.50 31.76
C ALA A 5 16.40 -10.62 30.71
N LEU A 6 16.97 -11.80 30.98
CA LEU A 6 16.84 -12.99 30.12
C LEU A 6 15.39 -13.48 30.03
N ALA A 7 14.67 -13.52 31.15
CA ALA A 7 13.25 -13.88 31.18
C ALA A 7 12.38 -12.87 30.41
N ALA A 8 12.64 -11.56 30.55
CA ALA A 8 11.94 -10.53 29.80
C ALA A 8 12.23 -10.60 28.29
N LEU A 9 13.48 -10.90 27.90
CA LEU A 9 13.87 -11.10 26.51
C LEU A 9 13.18 -12.33 25.91
N GLY A 10 13.18 -13.45 26.65
CA GLY A 10 12.50 -14.69 26.24
C GLY A 10 10.99 -14.49 26.08
N HIS A 11 10.35 -13.80 27.02
CA HIS A 11 8.92 -13.50 26.93
C HIS A 11 8.59 -12.62 25.72
N ARG A 12 9.42 -11.61 25.42
CA ARG A 12 9.26 -10.78 24.22
C ARG A 12 9.44 -11.60 22.95
N GLY A 13 10.45 -12.46 22.87
CA GLY A 13 10.70 -13.33 21.72
C GLY A 13 9.54 -14.27 21.42
N ILE A 14 9.01 -14.95 22.45
CA ILE A 14 7.85 -15.83 22.28
C ILE A 14 6.62 -15.03 21.82
N LYS A 15 6.40 -13.85 22.41
CA LYS A 15 5.26 -12.99 22.05
C LYS A 15 5.34 -12.47 20.62
N THR A 16 6.52 -12.06 20.14
CA THR A 16 6.69 -11.61 18.75
C THR A 16 6.43 -12.75 17.79
N THR A 17 7.03 -13.92 17.99
CA THR A 17 6.80 -15.11 17.14
C THR A 17 5.34 -15.53 17.12
N ALA A 18 4.67 -15.55 18.29
CA ALA A 18 3.25 -15.86 18.36
C ALA A 18 2.37 -14.83 17.62
N THR A 19 2.76 -13.55 17.64
CA THR A 19 2.04 -12.47 16.95
C THR A 19 2.16 -12.62 15.43
N PHE A 20 3.37 -12.91 14.94
CA PHE A 20 3.59 -13.23 13.52
C PHE A 20 2.80 -14.47 13.08
N GLY A 21 2.77 -15.53 13.90
CA GLY A 21 2.00 -16.74 13.63
C GLY A 21 0.49 -16.46 13.50
N ARG A 22 -0.09 -15.67 14.41
CA ARG A 22 -1.50 -15.26 14.33
C ARG A 22 -1.82 -14.43 13.10
N ALA A 23 -0.95 -13.48 12.74
CA ALA A 23 -1.13 -12.68 11.52
C ALA A 23 -1.07 -13.55 10.26
N GLY A 24 -0.14 -14.50 10.20
CA GLY A 24 -0.03 -15.46 9.10
C GLY A 24 -1.27 -16.34 8.96
N LEU A 25 -1.75 -16.92 10.07
CA LEU A 25 -2.97 -17.74 10.08
C LEU A 25 -4.22 -16.94 9.68
N MET A 26 -4.34 -15.69 10.15
CA MET A 26 -5.44 -14.79 9.79
C MET A 26 -5.46 -14.52 8.28
N LEU A 27 -4.29 -14.20 7.70
CA LEU A 27 -4.17 -13.95 6.26
C LEU A 27 -4.45 -15.22 5.45
N PHE A 28 -3.90 -16.36 5.87
CA PHE A 28 -4.13 -17.65 5.23
C PHE A 28 -5.61 -18.02 5.20
N ASN A 29 -6.31 -17.91 6.33
CA ASN A 29 -7.75 -18.22 6.43
C ASN A 29 -8.63 -17.23 5.66
N ALA A 30 -8.20 -15.97 5.52
CA ALA A 30 -8.91 -14.96 4.75
C ALA A 30 -8.78 -15.17 3.22
N VAL A 31 -7.62 -15.69 2.76
CA VAL A 31 -7.34 -15.90 1.33
C VAL A 31 -7.73 -17.31 0.85
N VAL A 32 -7.45 -18.34 1.64
CA VAL A 32 -7.68 -19.75 1.28
C VAL A 32 -9.07 -20.19 1.77
N GLY A 33 -10.02 -20.27 0.85
CA GLY A 33 -11.42 -20.60 1.14
C GLY A 33 -12.28 -20.74 -0.10
N LYS A 34 -13.57 -21.10 0.07
CA LYS A 34 -14.53 -21.20 -1.05
C LYS A 34 -14.72 -19.81 -1.67
N PRO A 35 -14.28 -19.55 -2.91
CA PRO A 35 -14.38 -18.23 -3.49
C PRO A 35 -15.81 -17.97 -3.97
N GLU A 36 -16.61 -17.25 -3.18
CA GLU A 36 -17.95 -16.80 -3.58
C GLU A 36 -17.85 -15.49 -4.41
N PHE A 37 -17.29 -15.58 -5.62
CA PHE A 37 -17.03 -14.42 -6.49
C PHE A 37 -18.23 -13.49 -6.68
N ARG A 38 -19.45 -14.04 -6.78
CA ARG A 38 -20.68 -13.24 -6.95
C ARG A 38 -21.01 -12.34 -5.77
N LYS A 39 -20.77 -12.77 -4.54
CA LYS A 39 -21.04 -11.94 -3.34
C LYS A 39 -19.90 -10.96 -3.08
N HIS A 40 -18.66 -11.32 -3.43
CA HIS A 40 -17.49 -10.50 -3.19
C HIS A 40 -17.26 -9.40 -4.24
N ALA A 41 -17.75 -9.54 -5.48
CA ALA A 41 -17.58 -8.54 -6.52
C ALA A 41 -18.07 -7.11 -6.16
N PRO A 42 -19.31 -6.89 -5.68
CA PRO A 42 -19.77 -5.53 -5.33
C PRO A 42 -19.01 -4.96 -4.12
N LEU A 43 -18.63 -5.81 -3.17
CA LEU A 43 -17.80 -5.43 -2.02
C LEU A 43 -16.40 -5.00 -2.47
N LEU A 44 -15.81 -5.72 -3.43
CA LEU A 44 -14.50 -5.41 -3.98
C LEU A 44 -14.51 -4.07 -4.70
N VAL A 45 -15.51 -3.77 -5.53
CA VAL A 45 -15.63 -2.47 -6.20
C VAL A 45 -15.70 -1.32 -5.20
N ARG A 46 -16.49 -1.48 -4.13
CA ARG A 46 -16.59 -0.46 -3.07
C ARG A 46 -15.25 -0.25 -2.36
N GLN A 47 -14.52 -1.33 -2.08
CA GLN A 47 -13.19 -1.23 -1.46
C GLN A 47 -12.16 -0.66 -2.43
N LEU A 48 -12.23 -0.97 -3.72
CA LEU A 48 -11.35 -0.41 -4.75
C LEU A 48 -11.54 1.11 -4.86
N TYR A 49 -12.76 1.61 -4.74
CA TYR A 49 -13.03 3.05 -4.69
C TYR A 49 -12.41 3.69 -3.45
N ASN A 50 -12.66 3.13 -2.26
CA ASN A 50 -12.16 3.69 -1.00
C ASN A 50 -10.62 3.65 -0.88
N VAL A 51 -10.01 2.55 -1.30
CA VAL A 51 -8.58 2.31 -1.18
C VAL A 51 -7.82 2.94 -2.36
N GLY A 52 -8.31 2.76 -3.59
CA GLY A 52 -7.68 3.25 -4.80
C GLY A 52 -8.01 4.70 -5.09
N VAL A 53 -9.27 5.00 -5.43
CA VAL A 53 -9.68 6.32 -5.95
C VAL A 53 -9.41 7.44 -4.94
N LEU A 54 -9.73 7.23 -3.66
CA LEU A 54 -9.46 8.26 -2.65
C LEU A 54 -7.95 8.49 -2.39
N SER A 55 -7.08 7.53 -2.76
CA SER A 55 -5.62 7.70 -2.67
C SER A 55 -5.01 8.37 -3.91
N MET A 56 -5.78 8.47 -5.00
CA MET A 56 -5.31 8.95 -6.30
C MET A 56 -4.83 10.41 -6.24
N LEU A 57 -5.51 11.26 -5.46
CA LEU A 57 -5.13 12.67 -5.31
C LEU A 57 -3.70 12.82 -4.76
N ILE A 58 -3.37 12.10 -3.68
CA ILE A 58 -2.04 12.16 -3.05
C ILE A 58 -0.99 11.64 -4.03
N ILE A 59 -1.26 10.54 -4.72
CA ILE A 59 -0.34 9.93 -5.68
C ILE A 59 -0.04 10.87 -6.86
N ILE A 60 -1.06 11.52 -7.44
CA ILE A 60 -0.88 12.45 -8.56
C ILE A 60 -0.08 13.68 -8.12
N VAL A 61 -0.47 14.31 -7.01
CA VAL A 61 0.19 15.52 -6.51
C VAL A 61 1.64 15.23 -6.13
N SER A 62 1.89 14.15 -5.39
CA SER A 62 3.25 13.75 -5.03
C SER A 62 4.09 13.36 -6.24
N GLY A 63 3.52 12.61 -7.19
CA GLY A 63 4.22 12.20 -8.43
C GLY A 63 4.65 13.39 -9.28
N LEU A 64 3.79 14.42 -9.37
CA LEU A 64 4.08 15.66 -10.07
C LEU A 64 5.26 16.42 -9.42
N PHE A 65 5.21 16.65 -8.10
CA PHE A 65 6.29 17.36 -7.41
C PHE A 65 7.62 16.59 -7.46
N ILE A 66 7.59 15.27 -7.26
CA ILE A 66 8.80 14.44 -7.33
C ILE A 66 9.37 14.45 -8.75
N GLY A 67 8.53 14.35 -9.78
CA GLY A 67 8.95 14.45 -11.18
C GLY A 67 9.61 15.79 -11.51
N MET A 68 9.05 16.91 -11.04
CA MET A 68 9.65 18.24 -11.23
C MET A 68 11.01 18.38 -10.54
N VAL A 69 11.13 17.93 -9.29
CA VAL A 69 12.40 18.00 -8.54
C VAL A 69 13.48 17.15 -9.21
N LEU A 70 13.14 15.94 -9.66
CA LEU A 70 14.07 15.07 -10.39
C LEU A 70 14.46 15.65 -11.75
N GLY A 71 13.52 16.27 -12.47
CA GLY A 71 13.79 16.93 -13.74
C GLY A 71 14.78 18.08 -13.58
N LEU A 72 14.55 18.96 -12.60
CA LEU A 72 15.44 20.09 -12.30
C LEU A 72 16.84 19.61 -11.89
N GLN A 73 16.91 18.65 -10.96
CA GLN A 73 18.19 18.15 -10.46
C GLN A 73 18.94 17.35 -11.54
N GLY A 74 18.22 16.58 -12.35
CA GLY A 74 18.75 15.89 -13.51
C GLY A 74 19.34 16.87 -14.52
N TYR A 75 18.62 17.95 -14.86
CA TYR A 75 19.09 18.95 -15.81
C TYR A 75 20.45 19.55 -15.43
N LEU A 76 20.60 19.97 -14.16
CA LEU A 76 21.84 20.55 -13.65
C LEU A 76 23.03 19.56 -13.68
N VAL A 77 22.77 18.27 -13.54
CA VAL A 77 23.80 17.24 -13.64
C VAL A 77 24.12 16.91 -15.10
N LEU A 78 23.14 16.85 -16.00
CA LEU A 78 23.41 16.51 -17.41
C LEU A 78 24.01 17.66 -18.22
N THR A 79 23.74 18.92 -17.86
CA THR A 79 24.36 20.09 -18.53
C THR A 79 25.88 20.14 -18.32
N THR A 80 26.38 19.68 -17.17
CA THR A 80 27.84 19.60 -16.91
C THR A 80 28.54 18.55 -17.77
N TYR A 81 27.82 17.57 -18.30
CA TYR A 81 28.34 16.57 -19.24
C TYR A 81 27.89 16.81 -20.69
N SER A 82 27.25 17.96 -20.98
CA SER A 82 26.67 18.29 -22.29
C SER A 82 25.73 17.21 -22.85
N ALA A 83 25.03 16.49 -21.97
CA ALA A 83 24.19 15.33 -22.30
C ALA A 83 22.69 15.60 -22.13
N GLU A 84 22.26 16.85 -22.33
CA GLU A 84 20.91 17.37 -22.02
C GLU A 84 19.78 16.57 -22.66
N THR A 85 20.01 16.01 -23.85
CA THR A 85 19.05 15.19 -24.61
C THR A 85 18.70 13.87 -23.92
N SER A 86 19.51 13.40 -22.97
CA SER A 86 19.30 12.13 -22.26
C SER A 86 18.51 12.28 -20.95
N LEU A 87 18.06 13.49 -20.61
CA LEU A 87 17.36 13.79 -19.36
C LEU A 87 16.08 12.94 -19.21
N GLY A 88 15.26 12.87 -20.26
CA GLY A 88 14.02 12.09 -20.23
C GLY A 88 14.25 10.60 -19.96
N MET A 89 15.32 10.03 -20.53
CA MET A 89 15.69 8.63 -20.32
C MET A 89 16.15 8.38 -18.88
N LEU A 90 16.96 9.28 -18.32
CA LEU A 90 17.44 9.16 -16.94
C LEU A 90 16.28 9.18 -15.95
N VAL A 91 15.33 10.11 -16.10
CA VAL A 91 14.21 10.23 -15.16
C VAL A 91 13.22 9.07 -15.31
N ALA A 92 12.91 8.66 -16.55
CA ALA A 92 12.03 7.51 -16.78
C ALA A 92 12.57 6.22 -16.17
N LEU A 93 13.87 5.94 -16.35
CA LEU A 93 14.51 4.76 -15.75
C LEU A 93 14.53 4.81 -14.22
N SER A 94 14.84 5.97 -13.65
CA SER A 94 14.88 6.18 -12.19
C SER A 94 13.50 5.98 -11.54
N LEU A 95 12.45 6.50 -12.17
CA LEU A 95 11.07 6.35 -11.69
C LEU A 95 10.56 4.91 -11.85
N LEU A 96 10.83 4.25 -12.96
CA LEU A 96 10.33 2.89 -13.20
C LEU A 96 11.00 1.84 -12.30
N ARG A 97 12.31 1.97 -12.02
CA ARG A 97 13.05 0.96 -11.26
C ARG A 97 13.01 1.14 -9.75
N GLU A 98 13.14 2.37 -9.27
CA GLU A 98 13.40 2.60 -7.85
C GLU A 98 12.29 3.44 -7.22
N LEU A 99 12.18 4.68 -7.66
CA LEU A 99 11.41 5.68 -6.91
C LEU A 99 9.90 5.49 -7.06
N GLY A 100 9.42 5.06 -8.22
CA GLY A 100 7.99 4.87 -8.48
C GLY A 100 7.34 3.87 -7.52
N PRO A 101 7.76 2.57 -7.54
CA PRO A 101 7.17 1.56 -6.67
C PRO A 101 7.38 1.84 -5.18
N VAL A 102 8.57 2.30 -4.79
CA VAL A 102 8.91 2.52 -3.38
C VAL A 102 8.11 3.69 -2.80
N VAL A 103 8.08 4.84 -3.47
CA VAL A 103 7.37 6.01 -2.97
C VAL A 103 5.86 5.79 -3.02
N ALA A 104 5.33 5.19 -4.10
CA ALA A 104 3.91 4.86 -4.17
C ALA A 104 3.48 3.91 -3.04
N ALA A 105 4.30 2.90 -2.70
CA ALA A 105 4.02 1.98 -1.60
C ALA A 105 4.05 2.68 -0.23
N LEU A 106 5.01 3.57 0.01
CA LEU A 106 5.09 4.35 1.26
C LEU A 106 3.88 5.27 1.44
N LEU A 107 3.50 6.01 0.40
CA LEU A 107 2.31 6.87 0.41
C LEU A 107 1.03 6.06 0.60
N PHE A 108 0.92 4.92 -0.07
CA PHE A 108 -0.20 4.00 0.06
C PHE A 108 -0.32 3.45 1.49
N ALA A 109 0.79 3.00 2.09
CA ALA A 109 0.81 2.51 3.46
C ALA A 109 0.38 3.60 4.45
N GLY A 110 0.86 4.83 4.25
CA GLY A 110 0.51 5.98 5.09
C GLY A 110 -0.98 6.32 5.08
N ARG A 111 -1.59 6.43 3.89
CA ARG A 111 -2.99 6.84 3.76
C ARG A 111 -3.97 5.66 3.81
N ALA A 112 -3.84 4.73 2.87
CA ALA A 112 -4.79 3.62 2.74
C ALA A 112 -4.58 2.57 3.85
N GLY A 113 -3.33 2.27 4.22
CA GLY A 113 -3.04 1.34 5.32
C GLY A 113 -3.58 1.81 6.67
N SER A 114 -3.41 3.10 6.99
CA SER A 114 -3.96 3.69 8.21
C SER A 114 -5.49 3.69 8.22
N ALA A 115 -6.12 4.05 7.09
CA ALA A 115 -7.58 4.03 6.96
C ALA A 115 -8.17 2.62 7.13
N LEU A 116 -7.56 1.60 6.50
CA LEU A 116 -7.98 0.21 6.64
C LEU A 116 -7.86 -0.30 8.09
N THR A 117 -6.77 0.07 8.76
CA THR A 117 -6.55 -0.29 10.17
C THR A 117 -7.59 0.35 11.07
N ALA A 118 -7.90 1.64 10.85
CA ALA A 118 -8.93 2.35 11.61
C ALA A 118 -10.34 1.78 11.35
N GLU A 119 -10.67 1.44 10.11
CA GLU A 119 -11.98 0.87 9.75
C GLU A 119 -12.20 -0.50 10.42
N ILE A 120 -11.19 -1.38 10.39
CA ILE A 120 -11.26 -2.69 11.08
C ILE A 120 -11.30 -2.51 12.59
N GLY A 121 -10.51 -1.58 13.13
CA GLY A 121 -10.50 -1.25 14.57
C GLY A 121 -11.85 -0.75 15.05
N LEU A 122 -12.52 0.10 14.28
CA LEU A 122 -13.86 0.61 14.59
C LEU A 122 -14.92 -0.49 14.51
N MET A 123 -14.86 -1.36 13.51
CA MET A 123 -15.76 -2.53 13.40
C MET A 123 -15.59 -3.49 14.58
N ARG A 124 -14.37 -3.63 15.11
CA ARG A 124 -14.11 -4.41 16.31
C ARG A 124 -14.64 -3.73 17.57
N ALA A 125 -14.40 -2.43 17.72
CA ALA A 125 -14.85 -1.65 18.88
C ALA A 125 -16.38 -1.56 18.99
N THR A 126 -17.09 -1.61 17.86
CA THR A 126 -18.55 -1.59 17.77
C THR A 126 -19.19 -2.99 17.71
N GLU A 127 -18.41 -4.04 17.99
CA GLU A 127 -18.84 -5.45 17.98
C GLU A 127 -19.45 -5.96 16.66
N GLN A 128 -19.26 -5.23 15.55
CA GLN A 128 -19.79 -5.63 14.24
C GLN A 128 -19.18 -6.95 13.73
N LEU A 129 -17.92 -7.22 14.07
CA LEU A 129 -17.28 -8.49 13.70
C LEU A 129 -17.90 -9.67 14.46
N SER A 130 -18.15 -9.50 15.76
CA SER A 130 -18.76 -10.53 16.61
C SER A 130 -20.21 -10.81 16.22
N SER A 131 -20.98 -9.77 15.85
CA SER A 131 -22.36 -9.95 15.40
C SER A 131 -22.46 -10.75 14.10
N MET A 132 -21.49 -10.59 13.19
CA MET A 132 -21.41 -11.40 11.97
C MET A 132 -21.17 -12.88 12.28
N GLU A 133 -20.29 -13.18 13.23
CA GLU A 133 -20.04 -14.56 13.68
C GLU A 133 -21.32 -15.22 14.23
N MET A 134 -22.12 -14.47 14.99
CA MET A 134 -23.42 -14.94 15.51
C MET A 134 -24.45 -15.20 14.39
N MET A 135 -24.34 -14.52 13.25
CA MET A 135 -25.17 -14.76 12.06
C MET A 135 -24.67 -15.92 11.19
N ALA A 136 -23.72 -16.74 11.69
CA ALA A 136 -23.04 -17.79 10.93
C ALA A 136 -22.33 -17.27 9.66
N VAL A 137 -21.87 -16.01 9.70
CA VAL A 137 -21.13 -15.37 8.60
C VAL A 137 -19.69 -15.15 9.05
N ASP A 138 -18.75 -15.79 8.37
CA ASP A 138 -17.31 -15.61 8.64
C ASP A 138 -16.85 -14.17 8.33
N PRO A 139 -16.47 -13.37 9.34
CA PRO A 139 -16.04 -11.99 9.15
C PRO A 139 -14.69 -11.88 8.42
N LEU A 140 -13.79 -12.87 8.56
CA LEU A 140 -12.50 -12.84 7.86
C LEU A 140 -12.70 -12.85 6.36
N ARG A 141 -13.59 -13.72 5.87
CA ARG A 141 -13.87 -13.83 4.42
C ARG A 141 -14.71 -12.69 3.89
N ARG A 142 -15.69 -12.21 4.67
CA ARG A 142 -16.61 -11.18 4.18
C ARG A 142 -16.01 -9.77 4.24
N VAL A 143 -15.10 -9.51 5.18
CA VAL A 143 -14.58 -8.17 5.46
C VAL A 143 -13.10 -8.03 5.07
N ILE A 144 -12.24 -8.97 5.48
CA ILE A 144 -10.79 -8.87 5.27
C ILE A 144 -10.41 -9.21 3.82
N SER A 145 -10.96 -10.29 3.27
CA SER A 145 -10.60 -10.76 1.91
C SER A 145 -10.82 -9.71 0.81
N PRO A 146 -11.99 -9.04 0.68
CA PRO A 146 -12.19 -8.02 -0.36
C PRO A 146 -11.24 -6.82 -0.22
N ARG A 147 -10.91 -6.42 1.01
CA ARG A 147 -9.98 -5.32 1.29
C ARG A 147 -8.55 -5.69 0.91
N PHE A 148 -8.13 -6.92 1.20
CA PHE A 148 -6.83 -7.44 0.80
C PHE A 148 -6.67 -7.40 -0.72
N TRP A 149 -7.62 -7.97 -1.46
CA TRP A 149 -7.59 -7.97 -2.93
C TRP A 149 -7.69 -6.55 -3.52
N ALA A 150 -8.51 -5.67 -2.95
CA ALA A 150 -8.56 -4.27 -3.36
C ALA A 150 -7.20 -3.57 -3.20
N GLY A 151 -6.48 -3.82 -2.10
CA GLY A 151 -5.13 -3.31 -1.87
C GLY A 151 -4.11 -3.84 -2.88
N VAL A 152 -4.11 -5.15 -3.09
CA VAL A 152 -3.19 -5.83 -4.02
C VAL A 152 -3.38 -5.35 -5.46
N ILE A 153 -4.62 -5.08 -5.88
CA ILE A 153 -4.92 -4.59 -7.24
C ILE A 153 -4.64 -3.09 -7.36
N SER A 154 -4.98 -2.30 -6.33
CA SER A 154 -4.84 -0.84 -6.38
C SER A 154 -3.39 -0.35 -6.36
N LEU A 155 -2.50 -1.01 -5.61
CA LEU A 155 -1.11 -0.54 -5.48
C LEU A 155 -0.33 -0.53 -6.81
N PRO A 156 -0.35 -1.59 -7.65
CA PRO A 156 0.27 -1.56 -8.97
C PRO A 156 -0.37 -0.51 -9.89
N LEU A 157 -1.70 -0.37 -9.88
CA LEU A 157 -2.41 0.63 -10.68
C LEU A 157 -2.01 2.05 -10.30
N LEU A 158 -1.95 2.35 -9.00
CA LEU A 158 -1.51 3.65 -8.49
C LEU A 158 -0.03 3.91 -8.81
N THR A 159 0.82 2.88 -8.80
CA THR A 159 2.24 3.00 -9.17
C THR A 159 2.40 3.39 -10.64
N ILE A 160 1.61 2.79 -11.54
CA ILE A 160 1.63 3.15 -12.97
C ILE A 160 1.22 4.61 -13.16
N ILE A 161 0.16 5.06 -12.46
CA ILE A 161 -0.28 6.45 -12.49
C ILE A 161 0.81 7.39 -11.97
N PHE A 162 1.46 7.04 -10.85
CA PHE A 162 2.55 7.81 -10.27
C PHE A 162 3.69 8.02 -11.27
N VAL A 163 4.14 6.94 -11.92
CA VAL A 163 5.22 7.01 -12.91
C VAL A 163 4.80 7.81 -14.13
N ALA A 164 3.58 7.63 -14.64
CA ALA A 164 3.07 8.38 -15.79
C ALA A 164 3.03 9.89 -15.53
N VAL A 165 2.52 10.30 -14.36
CA VAL A 165 2.47 11.71 -13.95
C VAL A 165 3.88 12.26 -13.70
N GLY A 166 4.76 11.47 -13.06
CA GLY A 166 6.14 11.85 -12.82
C GLY A 166 6.93 12.12 -14.10
N ILE A 167 6.78 11.26 -15.12
CA ILE A 167 7.39 11.47 -16.45
C ILE A 167 6.79 12.68 -17.15
N TRP A 168 5.47 12.87 -17.06
CA TRP A 168 4.81 14.03 -17.66
C TRP A 168 5.27 15.35 -17.05
N ALA A 169 5.53 15.39 -15.74
CA ALA A 169 6.01 16.56 -15.04
C ALA A 169 7.41 17.02 -15.52
N VAL A 170 8.26 16.11 -15.98
CA VAL A 170 9.60 16.42 -16.49
C VAL A 170 9.56 17.23 -17.79
N ARG A 171 8.51 17.06 -18.61
CA ARG A 171 8.31 17.83 -19.85
C ARG A 171 8.34 19.34 -19.59
N TRP A 172 7.95 19.79 -18.40
CA TRP A 172 7.86 21.21 -18.07
C TRP A 172 9.22 21.92 -18.00
N TRP A 173 10.33 21.17 -17.98
CA TRP A 173 11.69 21.71 -17.88
C TRP A 173 12.53 21.54 -19.17
N GLY A 174 11.99 20.84 -20.18
CA GLY A 174 12.67 20.56 -21.45
C GLY A 174 12.27 21.48 -22.59
#